data_AF-T1ASP1-F1
#
_entry.id   AF-T1ASP1-F1
#
_cell.length_a   1.000
_cell.length_b   1.000
_cell.length_c   1.000
_cell.angle_alpha   90.00
_cell.angle_beta   90.00
_cell.angle_gamma   90.00
#
_symmetry.space_group_name_H-M   'P 1'
#
loop_
_entity.id
_entity.type
_entity.pdbx_description
1 polymer ?
#
loop_
_entity_poly.entity_id
_entity_poly.type
_entity_poly.pdbx_seq_one_letter_code
_entity_poly.pdbx_strand_id
1 'polypeptide(L)'
;MVPHLTTALTGPLLTLEKQILDAMPRIEHWFRHQWQEHSAPFYASVDLRNAGYKLAPVDTNLFPAGFNNLNKAFDALCVQAAMSAVEKICPDTRQFLLIPENHTRNPYYLQNVSSLKSILQRAGFTVRIGSLLPDLAQPTEVPLPQGGSLLLEPVQRQGNRLVLENFDPCA
;
A
#
# COMPACT_ATOMS: atom_id res chain seq x y z
N MET A 1 2.43 1.41 25.81
CA MET A 1 3.53 0.42 25.90
C MET A 1 3.98 0.11 24.48
N VAL A 2 5.28 0.06 24.22
CA VAL A 2 5.85 -0.28 22.90
C VAL A 2 6.77 -1.50 23.03
N PRO A 3 7.06 -2.24 21.95
CA PRO A 3 8.00 -3.36 22.00
C PRO A 3 9.40 -2.91 22.44
N HIS A 4 10.04 -3.70 23.30
CA HIS A 4 11.42 -3.50 23.74
C HIS A 4 12.24 -4.76 23.47
N LEU A 5 13.54 -4.60 23.16
CA LEU A 5 14.44 -5.73 23.01
C LEU A 5 14.65 -6.41 24.36
N THR A 6 14.49 -7.73 24.40
CA THR A 6 14.76 -8.58 25.57
C THR A 6 16.19 -9.15 25.54
N THR A 7 17.10 -8.49 24.82
CA THR A 7 18.51 -8.86 24.68
C THR A 7 19.42 -7.70 25.11
N ALA A 8 20.51 -8.01 25.81
CA ALA A 8 21.57 -7.05 26.11
C ALA A 8 22.59 -6.91 24.95
N LEU A 9 22.56 -7.81 23.96
CA LEU A 9 23.52 -7.84 22.86
C LEU A 9 23.02 -6.93 21.73
N THR A 10 23.35 -5.64 21.82
CA THR A 10 22.96 -4.61 20.84
C THR A 10 24.15 -3.90 20.16
N GLY A 11 25.39 -4.33 20.45
CA GLY A 11 26.60 -3.70 19.90
C GLY A 11 26.61 -3.55 18.37
N PRO A 12 26.31 -4.61 17.59
CA PRO A 12 26.22 -4.50 16.14
C PRO A 12 25.09 -3.58 15.65
N LEU A 13 23.92 -3.61 16.30
CA LEU A 13 22.83 -2.68 15.99
C LEU A 13 23.26 -1.22 16.19
N LEU A 14 23.86 -0.90 17.34
CA LEU A 14 24.34 0.45 17.64
C LEU A 14 25.44 0.90 16.65
N THR A 15 26.28 -0.03 16.20
CA THR A 15 27.31 0.23 15.19
C THR A 15 26.67 0.58 13.84
N LEU A 16 25.66 -0.19 13.40
CA LEU A 16 24.91 0.09 12.18
C LEU A 16 24.20 1.45 12.26
N GLU A 17 23.51 1.74 13.36
CA GLU A 17 22.83 3.02 13.57
C GLU A 17 23.80 4.20 13.48
N LYS A 18 24.96 4.11 14.14
CA LYS A 18 25.99 5.13 14.06
C LYS A 18 26.48 5.34 12.63
N GLN A 19 26.76 4.27 11.90
CA GLN A 19 27.19 4.36 10.51
C GLN A 19 26.14 5.01 9.60
N ILE A 20 24.85 4.72 9.81
CA ILE A 20 23.75 5.34 9.07
C ILE A 20 23.67 6.84 9.37
N LEU A 21 23.72 7.22 10.66
CA LEU A 21 23.66 8.62 11.09
C LEU A 21 24.84 9.44 10.56
N ASP A 22 26.07 8.91 10.69
CA ASP A 22 27.29 9.57 10.21
C ASP A 22 27.32 9.71 8.67
N ALA A 23 26.61 8.83 7.95
CA ALA A 23 26.58 8.81 6.49
C ALA A 23 25.27 9.33 5.87
N MET A 24 24.36 9.91 6.66
CA MET A 24 22.97 10.21 6.23
C MET A 24 22.89 10.99 4.90
N PRO A 25 23.59 12.12 4.69
CA PRO A 25 23.50 12.85 3.42
C PRO A 25 23.99 12.02 2.21
N ARG A 26 25.00 11.18 2.41
CA ARG A 26 25.56 10.30 1.37
C ARG A 26 24.58 9.19 1.01
N ILE A 27 23.93 8.58 2.00
CA ILE A 27 22.91 7.54 1.78
C ILE A 27 21.71 8.12 1.03
N GLU A 28 21.20 9.28 1.45
CA GLU A 28 20.06 9.93 0.79
C GLU A 28 20.38 10.37 -0.64
N HIS A 29 21.61 10.85 -0.88
CA HIS A 29 22.07 11.17 -2.24
C HIS A 29 22.15 9.91 -3.11
N TRP A 30 22.70 8.82 -2.57
CA TRP A 30 22.76 7.54 -3.27
C TRP A 30 21.37 7.03 -3.64
N PHE A 31 20.40 7.06 -2.71
CA PHE A 31 19.02 6.66 -3.02
C PHE A 31 18.42 7.50 -4.16
N ARG A 32 18.57 8.83 -4.13
CA ARG A 32 18.06 9.69 -5.22
C ARG A 32 18.64 9.31 -6.58
N HIS A 33 19.92 8.93 -6.66
CA HIS A 33 20.53 8.45 -7.90
C HIS A 33 19.93 7.10 -8.33
N GLN A 34 19.80 6.14 -7.40
CA GLN A 34 19.22 4.84 -7.71
C GLN A 34 17.78 4.96 -8.24
N TRP A 35 16.98 5.89 -7.69
CA TRP A 35 15.60 6.10 -8.14
C TRP A 35 15.48 6.84 -9.49
N GLN A 36 16.55 7.47 -9.98
CA GLN A 36 16.60 8.00 -11.34
C GLN A 36 16.81 6.88 -12.36
N GLU A 37 17.60 5.86 -12.00
CA GLU A 37 17.89 4.70 -12.86
C GLU A 37 16.82 3.61 -12.76
N HIS A 38 16.21 3.45 -11.59
CA HIS A 38 15.26 2.39 -11.28
C HIS A 38 13.97 2.98 -10.72
N SER A 39 12.85 2.81 -11.44
CA SER A 39 11.55 3.24 -10.94
C SER A 39 11.12 2.43 -9.71
N ALA A 40 10.69 3.14 -8.66
CA ALA A 40 10.08 2.51 -7.50
C ALA A 40 8.69 1.94 -7.85
N PRO A 41 8.23 0.86 -7.17
CA PRO A 41 6.87 0.38 -7.31
C PRO A 41 5.87 1.41 -6.78
N PHE A 42 4.59 1.29 -7.19
CA PHE A 42 3.51 2.17 -6.71
C PHE A 42 3.39 2.17 -5.18
N TYR A 43 3.54 1.00 -4.58
CA TYR A 43 3.56 0.77 -3.14
C TYR A 43 4.36 -0.49 -2.81
N ALA A 44 4.78 -0.65 -1.56
CA ALA A 44 5.39 -1.88 -1.06
C ALA A 44 5.37 -1.89 0.48
N SER A 45 5.47 -3.07 1.09
CA SER A 45 5.88 -3.24 2.48
C SER A 45 7.10 -4.16 2.58
N VAL A 46 7.93 -3.93 3.59
CA VAL A 46 9.12 -4.75 3.86
C VAL A 46 9.10 -5.13 5.35
N ASP A 47 9.10 -6.43 5.63
CA ASP A 47 9.20 -6.92 7.00
C ASP A 47 10.67 -6.96 7.42
N LEU A 48 10.96 -6.39 8.59
CA LEU A 48 12.28 -6.38 9.18
C LEU A 48 12.30 -7.23 10.45
N ARG A 49 13.43 -7.89 10.71
CA ARG A 49 13.72 -8.50 12.01
C ARG A 49 14.96 -7.86 12.64
N ASN A 50 14.82 -7.41 13.88
CA ASN A 50 15.91 -6.88 14.69
C ASN A 50 16.27 -7.89 15.79
N ALA A 51 17.44 -8.50 15.68
CA ALA A 51 17.97 -9.47 16.64
C ALA A 51 19.03 -8.87 17.59
N GLY A 52 19.26 -7.55 17.55
CA GLY A 52 20.33 -6.86 18.29
C GLY A 52 21.73 -7.03 17.67
N TYR A 53 22.06 -8.23 17.18
CA TYR A 53 23.28 -8.48 16.40
C TYR A 53 23.10 -8.33 14.88
N LYS A 54 21.86 -8.30 14.39
CA LYS A 54 21.53 -8.16 12.96
C LYS A 54 20.17 -7.49 12.79
N LEU A 55 20.09 -6.58 11.82
CA LEU A 55 18.86 -6.02 11.28
C LEU A 55 18.78 -6.43 9.80
N ALA A 56 17.71 -7.09 9.40
CA ALA A 56 17.59 -7.59 8.03
C ALA A 56 16.14 -7.60 7.53
N PRO A 57 15.92 -7.36 6.21
CA PRO A 57 14.66 -7.65 5.58
C PRO A 57 14.44 -9.17 5.49
N VAL A 58 13.21 -9.61 5.70
CA VAL A 58 12.82 -11.02 5.64
C VAL A 58 11.66 -11.28 4.69
N ASP A 59 10.91 -10.24 4.32
CA ASP A 59 9.85 -10.31 3.31
C ASP A 59 9.74 -8.96 2.58
N THR A 60 9.34 -9.00 1.32
CA THR A 60 9.00 -7.82 0.53
C THR A 60 7.72 -8.10 -0.24
N ASN A 61 6.67 -7.34 0.07
CA ASN A 61 5.36 -7.52 -0.53
C ASN A 61 5.02 -6.29 -1.38
N LEU A 62 4.81 -6.51 -2.68
CA LEU A 62 4.39 -5.49 -3.63
C LEU A 62 2.87 -5.26 -3.64
N PHE A 63 2.11 -6.03 -2.86
CA PHE A 63 0.65 -5.89 -2.65
C PHE A 63 0.34 -5.87 -1.15
N PRO A 64 0.85 -4.86 -0.41
CA PRO A 64 0.69 -4.82 1.05
C PRO A 64 -0.80 -4.76 1.45
N ALA A 65 -1.16 -5.55 2.45
CA ALA A 65 -2.55 -5.73 2.90
C ALA A 65 -2.80 -5.21 4.33
N GLY A 66 -2.05 -4.18 4.75
CA GLY A 66 -2.09 -3.62 6.11
C GLY A 66 -2.32 -2.12 6.19
N PHE A 67 -2.91 -1.47 5.18
CA PHE A 67 -3.13 -0.01 5.16
C PHE A 67 -3.99 0.48 6.33
N ASN A 68 -4.90 -0.36 6.84
CA ASN A 68 -5.72 -0.06 8.01
C ASN A 68 -4.94 -0.07 9.34
N ASN A 69 -3.71 -0.59 9.35
CA ASN A 69 -2.83 -0.61 10.53
C ASN A 69 -1.92 0.63 10.61
N LEU A 70 -1.92 1.48 9.57
CA LEU A 70 -1.15 2.72 9.57
C LEU A 70 -1.72 3.70 10.60
N ASN A 71 -0.85 4.49 11.22
CA ASN A 71 -1.27 5.49 12.20
C ASN A 71 -1.95 6.66 11.47
N LYS A 72 -3.23 6.92 11.82
CA LYS A 72 -4.07 7.97 11.23
C LYS A 72 -3.45 9.38 11.29
N ALA A 73 -2.56 9.63 12.24
CA ALA A 73 -1.82 10.90 12.32
C ALA A 73 -0.95 11.18 11.08
N PHE A 74 -0.60 10.14 10.31
CA PHE A 74 0.24 10.24 9.11
C PHE A 74 -0.55 10.12 7.80
N ASP A 75 -1.89 10.20 7.84
CA ASP A 75 -2.72 10.10 6.65
C ASP A 75 -2.33 11.12 5.57
N ALA A 76 -1.99 12.35 5.96
CA ALA A 76 -1.58 13.40 5.02
C ALA A 76 -0.30 13.01 4.26
N LEU A 77 0.64 12.35 4.92
CA LEU A 77 1.87 11.83 4.29
C LEU A 77 1.54 10.70 3.32
N CYS A 78 0.62 9.80 3.67
CA CYS A 78 0.19 8.71 2.79
C CYS A 78 -0.46 9.24 1.51
N VAL A 79 -1.32 10.26 1.63
CA VAL A 79 -1.95 10.92 0.49
C VAL A 79 -0.91 11.58 -0.41
N GLN A 80 0.03 12.35 0.16
CA GLN A 80 1.10 13.00 -0.61
C GLN A 80 2.00 11.98 -1.33
N ALA A 81 2.34 10.88 -0.67
CA ALA A 81 3.12 9.80 -1.26
C ALA A 81 2.38 9.12 -2.43
N ALA A 82 1.07 8.87 -2.28
CA ALA A 82 0.23 8.32 -3.35
C ALA A 82 0.17 9.25 -4.57
N MET A 83 0.00 10.57 -4.36
CA MET A 83 0.05 11.56 -5.45
C MET A 83 1.38 11.49 -6.20
N SER A 84 2.49 11.48 -5.46
CA SER A 84 3.84 11.39 -6.04
C SER A 84 4.07 10.08 -6.81
N ALA A 85 3.46 8.98 -6.37
CA ALA A 85 3.54 7.70 -7.08
C ALA A 85 2.75 7.73 -8.40
N VAL A 86 1.54 8.30 -8.40
CA VAL A 86 0.73 8.46 -9.61
C VAL A 86 1.41 9.37 -10.62
N GLU A 87 1.94 10.51 -10.21
CA GLU A 87 2.66 11.45 -11.09
C GLU A 87 3.83 10.78 -11.83
N LYS A 88 4.48 9.79 -11.21
CA LYS A 88 5.61 9.06 -11.80
C LYS A 88 5.20 7.90 -12.70
N ILE A 89 4.12 7.20 -12.34
CA ILE A 89 3.75 5.92 -12.97
C ILE A 89 2.66 6.11 -14.03
N CYS A 90 1.64 6.91 -13.74
CA CYS A 90 0.47 7.07 -14.58
C CYS A 90 -0.16 8.48 -14.42
N PRO A 91 0.55 9.54 -14.84
CA PRO A 91 0.23 10.94 -14.51
C PRO A 91 -1.14 11.42 -14.99
N ASP A 92 -1.65 10.86 -16.09
CA ASP A 92 -2.95 11.24 -16.66
C ASP A 92 -4.14 10.50 -16.01
N THR A 93 -3.90 9.66 -15.01
CA THR A 93 -4.92 8.83 -14.36
C THR A 93 -5.91 9.68 -13.57
N ARG A 94 -7.18 9.53 -13.90
CA ARG A 94 -8.31 10.14 -13.15
C ARG A 94 -9.13 9.10 -12.40
N GLN A 95 -9.12 7.87 -12.91
CA GLN A 95 -10.01 6.79 -12.50
C GLN A 95 -9.18 5.52 -12.28
N PHE A 96 -9.27 4.95 -11.07
CA PHE A 96 -8.63 3.68 -10.71
C PHE A 96 -9.67 2.58 -10.54
N LEU A 97 -9.36 1.40 -11.11
CA LEU A 97 -10.00 0.15 -10.75
C LEU A 97 -9.14 -0.58 -9.72
N LEU A 98 -9.55 -0.55 -8.46
CA LEU A 98 -8.87 -1.30 -7.41
C LEU A 98 -9.38 -2.74 -7.40
N ILE A 99 -8.50 -3.69 -7.72
CA ILE A 99 -8.80 -5.12 -7.69
C ILE A 99 -8.29 -5.71 -6.36
N PRO A 100 -9.17 -6.12 -5.43
CA PRO A 100 -8.77 -6.77 -4.20
C PRO A 100 -8.55 -8.28 -4.42
N GLU A 101 -7.90 -8.92 -3.46
CA GLU A 101 -7.87 -10.37 -3.31
C GLU A 101 -9.29 -10.93 -3.15
N ASN A 102 -9.47 -12.20 -3.49
CA ASN A 102 -10.76 -12.91 -3.39
C ASN A 102 -11.22 -13.18 -1.93
N HIS A 103 -10.59 -12.53 -0.94
CA HIS A 103 -10.88 -12.70 0.49
C HIS A 103 -12.04 -11.81 0.97
N THR A 104 -13.28 -12.23 0.71
CA THR A 104 -14.47 -11.48 1.17
C THR A 104 -14.86 -11.72 2.61
N ARG A 105 -14.29 -12.75 3.26
CA ARG A 105 -14.64 -13.13 4.63
C ARG A 105 -13.67 -12.62 5.68
N ASN A 106 -12.54 -12.03 5.27
CA ASN A 106 -11.57 -11.49 6.21
C ASN A 106 -11.89 -10.01 6.50
N PRO A 107 -12.50 -9.69 7.66
CA PRO A 107 -12.87 -8.32 7.99
C PRO A 107 -11.70 -7.34 8.01
N TYR A 108 -10.51 -7.77 8.42
CA TYR A 108 -9.31 -6.92 8.45
C TYR A 108 -8.81 -6.61 7.05
N TYR A 109 -8.90 -7.58 6.13
CA TYR A 109 -8.54 -7.37 4.74
C TYR A 109 -9.48 -6.36 4.06
N LEU A 110 -10.78 -6.44 4.34
CA LEU A 110 -11.73 -5.46 3.82
C LEU A 110 -11.48 -4.05 4.40
N GLN A 111 -11.11 -3.93 5.67
CA GLN A 111 -10.67 -2.65 6.23
C GLN A 111 -9.42 -2.12 5.50
N ASN A 112 -8.45 -2.98 5.21
CA ASN A 112 -7.29 -2.61 4.41
C ASN A 112 -7.69 -2.03 3.03
N VAL A 113 -8.59 -2.71 2.30
CA VAL A 113 -9.08 -2.23 0.99
C VAL A 113 -9.79 -0.87 1.14
N SER A 114 -10.58 -0.70 2.19
CA SER A 114 -11.26 0.57 2.51
C SER A 114 -10.26 1.71 2.78
N SER A 115 -9.22 1.44 3.58
CA SER A 115 -8.16 2.41 3.87
C SER A 115 -7.38 2.81 2.63
N LEU A 116 -6.99 1.84 1.79
CA LEU A 116 -6.30 2.12 0.52
C LEU A 116 -7.17 2.95 -0.43
N LYS A 117 -8.45 2.55 -0.60
CA LYS A 117 -9.42 3.33 -1.39
C LYS A 117 -9.52 4.76 -0.87
N SER A 118 -9.60 4.96 0.44
CA SER A 118 -9.70 6.28 1.06
C SER A 118 -8.46 7.14 0.78
N ILE A 119 -7.25 6.58 0.88
CA ILE A 119 -5.99 7.29 0.56
C ILE A 119 -6.02 7.78 -0.90
N LEU A 120 -6.37 6.90 -1.84
CA LEU A 120 -6.43 7.23 -3.26
C LEU A 120 -7.53 8.26 -3.57
N GLN A 121 -8.70 8.15 -2.96
CA GLN A 121 -9.77 9.15 -3.12
C GLN A 121 -9.36 10.53 -2.58
N ARG A 122 -8.69 10.57 -1.43
CA ARG A 122 -8.17 11.81 -0.85
C ARG A 122 -7.01 12.42 -1.67
N ALA A 123 -6.32 11.60 -2.45
CA ALA A 123 -5.33 12.05 -3.43
C ALA A 123 -5.97 12.63 -4.71
N GLY A 124 -7.31 12.65 -4.81
CA GLY A 124 -8.05 13.27 -5.90
C GLY A 124 -8.54 12.32 -7.00
N PHE A 125 -8.44 11.00 -6.80
CA PHE A 125 -8.84 10.02 -7.80
C PHE A 125 -10.25 9.48 -7.60
N THR A 126 -10.93 9.16 -8.71
CA THR A 126 -12.15 8.35 -8.65
C THR A 126 -11.75 6.89 -8.55
N VAL A 127 -12.12 6.21 -7.45
CA VAL A 127 -11.73 4.82 -7.20
C VAL A 127 -12.95 3.94 -7.03
N ARG A 128 -13.06 2.90 -7.85
CA ARG A 128 -14.06 1.83 -7.70
C ARG A 128 -13.37 0.49 -7.46
N ILE A 129 -14.10 -0.43 -6.83
CA ILE A 129 -13.55 -1.74 -6.44
C ILE A 129 -14.11 -2.79 -7.39
N GLY A 130 -13.23 -3.35 -8.21
CA GLY A 130 -13.55 -4.43 -9.14
C GLY A 130 -13.17 -5.77 -8.54
N SER A 131 -14.14 -6.63 -8.31
CA SER A 131 -13.92 -7.98 -7.79
C SER A 131 -13.80 -9.01 -8.92
N LEU A 132 -12.87 -9.95 -8.76
CA LEU A 132 -12.68 -11.11 -9.63
C LEU A 132 -13.28 -12.40 -9.02
N LEU A 133 -14.18 -12.27 -8.06
CA LEU A 133 -14.91 -13.40 -7.50
C LEU A 133 -15.79 -14.03 -8.58
N PRO A 134 -15.69 -15.35 -8.81
CA PRO A 134 -16.44 -16.02 -9.88
C PRO A 134 -17.96 -15.97 -9.67
N ASP A 135 -18.42 -15.95 -8.41
CA ASP A 135 -19.84 -16.01 -8.07
C ASP A 135 -20.48 -14.63 -7.82
N LEU A 136 -19.75 -13.54 -8.06
CA LEU A 136 -20.28 -12.19 -7.91
C LEU A 136 -21.08 -11.79 -9.16
N ALA A 137 -22.39 -11.97 -9.14
CA ALA A 137 -23.25 -11.66 -10.30
C ALA A 137 -23.63 -10.18 -10.40
N GLN A 138 -23.66 -9.44 -9.28
CA GLN A 138 -24.12 -8.06 -9.22
C GLN A 138 -23.33 -7.27 -8.16
N PRO A 139 -23.29 -5.93 -8.24
CA PRO A 139 -22.70 -5.10 -7.20
C PRO A 139 -23.23 -5.50 -5.82
N THR A 140 -22.31 -5.84 -4.91
CA THR A 140 -22.65 -6.36 -3.59
C THR A 140 -21.98 -5.51 -2.53
N GLU A 141 -22.79 -4.98 -1.62
CA GLU A 141 -22.31 -4.23 -0.47
C GLU A 141 -21.85 -5.18 0.63
N VAL A 142 -20.63 -4.97 1.12
CA VAL A 142 -20.03 -5.76 2.20
C VAL A 142 -19.80 -4.84 3.40
N PRO A 143 -20.42 -5.11 4.56
CA PRO A 143 -20.27 -4.28 5.75
C PRO A 143 -18.87 -4.39 6.34
N LEU A 144 -18.35 -3.27 6.86
CA LEU A 144 -17.06 -3.23 7.55
C LEU A 144 -17.27 -3.28 9.08
N PRO A 145 -16.40 -3.96 9.85
CA PRO A 145 -16.56 -4.10 11.30
C PRO A 145 -16.53 -2.78 12.09
N GLN A 146 -15.88 -1.74 11.56
CA GLN A 146 -15.74 -0.43 12.22
C GLN A 146 -16.79 0.58 11.73
N GLY A 147 -17.81 0.12 11.01
CA GLY A 147 -18.83 0.95 10.36
C GLY A 147 -18.50 1.26 8.90
N GLY A 148 -19.54 1.59 8.14
CA GLY A 148 -19.47 1.74 6.69
C GLY A 148 -19.47 0.41 5.93
N SER A 149 -19.24 0.49 4.63
CA SER A 149 -19.31 -0.65 3.72
C SER A 149 -18.37 -0.47 2.53
N LEU A 150 -18.08 -1.57 1.85
CA LEU A 150 -17.47 -1.56 0.52
C LEU A 150 -18.47 -2.10 -0.49
N LEU A 151 -18.62 -1.39 -1.61
CA LEU A 151 -19.30 -1.93 -2.77
C LEU A 151 -18.29 -2.71 -3.61
N LEU A 152 -18.46 -4.03 -3.70
CA LEU A 152 -17.71 -4.89 -4.60
C LEU A 152 -18.49 -5.05 -5.90
N GLU A 153 -17.83 -4.79 -7.01
CA GLU A 153 -18.48 -4.79 -8.32
C GLU A 153 -17.85 -5.84 -9.23
N PRO A 154 -18.66 -6.63 -9.97
CA PRO A 154 -18.10 -7.64 -10.85
C PRO A 154 -17.37 -6.99 -12.02
N VAL A 155 -16.10 -7.32 -12.18
CA VAL A 155 -15.30 -6.83 -13.31
C VAL A 155 -15.80 -7.45 -14.60
N GLN A 156 -16.03 -6.61 -15.61
CA GLN A 156 -16.39 -7.05 -16.95
C GLN A 156 -15.23 -6.81 -17.91
N ARG A 157 -14.94 -7.79 -18.76
CA ARG A 157 -13.98 -7.61 -19.85
C ARG A 157 -14.71 -7.17 -21.11
N GLN A 158 -14.41 -5.98 -21.61
CA GLN A 158 -14.89 -5.48 -22.91
C GLN A 158 -13.70 -5.33 -23.85
N GLY A 159 -13.55 -6.30 -24.77
CA GLY A 159 -12.37 -6.41 -25.63
C GLY A 159 -11.08 -6.56 -24.81
N ASN A 160 -10.22 -5.54 -24.88
CA ASN A 160 -8.93 -5.50 -24.18
C ASN A 160 -8.95 -4.66 -22.89
N ARG A 161 -10.13 -4.26 -22.41
CA ARG A 161 -10.30 -3.42 -21.22
C ARG A 161 -11.07 -4.14 -20.13
N LEU A 162 -10.72 -3.85 -18.87
CA LEU A 162 -11.52 -4.19 -17.70
C LEU A 162 -12.36 -2.97 -17.32
N VAL A 163 -13.67 -3.16 -17.20
CA VAL A 163 -14.62 -2.08 -16.93
C VAL A 163 -15.60 -2.50 -15.83
N LEU A 164 -16.24 -1.50 -15.23
CA LEU A 164 -17.42 -1.68 -14.38
C LEU A 164 -18.61 -0.98 -15.04
N GLU A 165 -19.80 -1.14 -14.45
CA GLU A 165 -21.00 -0.48 -14.96
C GLU A 165 -20.82 1.05 -15.00
N ASN A 166 -20.89 1.62 -16.20
CA ASN A 166 -20.68 3.05 -16.47
C ASN A 166 -19.33 3.58 -15.96
N PHE A 167 -18.28 2.75 -15.94
CA PHE A 167 -16.95 3.15 -15.49
C PHE A 167 -15.85 2.41 -16.25
N ASP A 168 -15.07 3.19 -17.01
CA ASP A 168 -13.92 2.73 -17.75
C ASP A 168 -12.64 3.31 -17.11
N PRO A 169 -11.91 2.54 -16.29
CA PRO A 169 -10.75 3.04 -15.54
C PRO A 169 -9.59 3.42 -16.47
N CYS A 170 -8.79 4.41 -16.06
CA CYS A 170 -7.55 4.72 -16.75
C CYS A 170 -6.46 3.70 -16.41
N ALA A 171 -6.45 3.23 -15.16
CA ALA A 171 -5.49 2.29 -14.59
C ALA A 171 -6.16 1.31 -13.61
#